data_AF-A0A254TXW5-F1
#
_entry.id   AF-A0A254TXW5-F1
#
_cell.length_a   1.000
_cell.length_b   1.000
_cell.length_c   1.000
_cell.angle_alpha   90.00
_cell.angle_beta   90.00
_cell.angle_gamma   90.00
#
_symmetry.space_group_name_H-M   'P 1'
#
loop_
_entity.id
_entity.type
_entity.pdbx_description
1 polymer ?
#
loop_
_entity_poly.entity_id
_entity_poly.type
_entity_poly.pdbx_seq_one_letter_code
_entity_poly.pdbx_strand_id
1 'polypeptide(L)'
;MNFIFGPLSLDSANGEGERDRELGVCSSETGVCELINVGVSLMKWTGDVLHSAFHRVVTAPGEQANVARQSVALLTRPHRTGTMHRLKESAVIPLLREGEVNDDRSVSEWMIWKITKGELRVQTAEEKQVAVTG
;
A
#
# COMPACT_ATOMS: atom_id res chain seq x y z
N MET A 1 5.71 -20.90 -15.14
CA MET A 1 5.89 -19.54 -15.67
C MET A 1 6.09 -18.62 -14.46
N ASN A 2 7.31 -18.12 -14.23
CA ASN A 2 7.53 -17.13 -13.18
C ASN A 2 7.18 -15.76 -13.75
N PHE A 3 6.02 -15.20 -13.37
CA PHE A 3 5.72 -13.81 -13.67
C PHE A 3 6.60 -12.94 -12.76
N ILE A 4 7.74 -12.51 -13.30
CA ILE A 4 8.56 -11.45 -12.68
C ILE A 4 7.87 -10.15 -13.06
N PHE A 5 7.16 -9.52 -12.12
CA PHE A 5 6.48 -8.23 -12.31
C PHE A 5 7.48 -7.05 -12.41
N GLY A 6 8.55 -7.19 -13.20
CA GLY A 6 9.59 -6.17 -13.30
C GLY A 6 10.13 -5.76 -11.91
N PRO A 7 10.69 -4.55 -11.77
CA PRO A 7 11.37 -4.14 -10.55
C PRO A 7 10.43 -3.60 -9.45
N LEU A 8 9.15 -3.94 -9.47
CA LEU A 8 8.29 -3.62 -8.34
C LEU A 8 8.66 -4.56 -7.18
N SER A 9 8.94 -4.00 -6.02
CA SER A 9 9.28 -4.73 -4.80
C SER A 9 8.36 -4.28 -3.69
N LEU A 10 7.73 -5.23 -3.02
CA LEU A 10 7.09 -5.03 -1.72
C LEU A 10 8.16 -5.16 -0.63
N ASP A 11 8.16 -4.25 0.35
CA ASP A 11 8.95 -4.42 1.55
C ASP A 11 8.22 -5.42 2.47
N SER A 12 8.93 -6.42 2.98
CA SER A 12 8.32 -7.44 3.84
C SER A 12 7.90 -6.85 5.18
N ALA A 13 6.70 -7.19 5.65
CA ALA A 13 6.25 -6.83 7.00
C ALA A 13 7.07 -7.55 8.10
N ASN A 14 7.70 -8.67 7.78
CA ASN A 14 8.49 -9.49 8.70
C ASN A 14 9.94 -9.52 8.21
N GLY A 15 10.85 -8.88 8.96
CA GLY A 15 12.26 -8.71 8.58
C GLY A 15 12.89 -9.90 7.84
N GLU A 16 13.67 -9.56 6.80
CA GLU A 16 14.57 -10.38 5.99
C GLU A 16 14.34 -11.91 6.00
N GLY A 17 13.56 -12.41 5.04
CA GLY A 17 13.58 -13.84 4.70
C GLY A 17 12.33 -14.36 4.01
N GLU A 18 11.17 -13.73 4.24
CA GLU A 18 9.92 -14.14 3.61
C GLU A 18 9.60 -13.20 2.44
N ARG A 19 9.55 -13.75 1.22
CA ARG A 19 9.03 -12.99 0.08
C ARG A 19 7.54 -12.81 0.30
N ASP A 20 7.13 -11.66 0.82
CA ASP A 20 5.73 -11.24 0.83
C ASP A 20 5.20 -11.44 -0.58
N ARG A 21 4.33 -12.44 -0.74
CA ARG A 21 3.80 -12.82 -2.05
C ARG A 21 2.94 -11.67 -2.53
N GLU A 22 3.31 -11.07 -3.66
CA GLU A 22 2.43 -10.16 -4.38
C GLU A 22 1.08 -10.86 -4.61
N LEU A 23 -0.02 -10.25 -4.15
CA LEU A 23 -1.36 -10.70 -4.51
C LEU A 23 -1.63 -10.23 -5.94
N GLY A 24 -1.14 -11.03 -6.89
CA GLY A 24 -1.55 -10.94 -8.29
C GLY A 24 -2.88 -11.64 -8.48
N VAL A 25 -3.87 -10.91 -9.02
CA VAL A 25 -5.16 -11.48 -9.44
C VAL A 25 -5.14 -11.64 -10.94
N CYS A 26 -5.31 -12.86 -11.43
CA CYS A 26 -5.30 -13.16 -12.86
C CYS A 26 -6.69 -13.59 -13.32
N SER A 27 -7.19 -12.97 -14.40
CA SER A 27 -8.39 -13.44 -15.08
C SER A 27 -8.07 -14.66 -15.95
N SER A 28 -8.79 -15.75 -15.73
CA SER A 28 -8.68 -16.96 -16.56
C SER A 28 -9.22 -16.77 -17.97
N GLU A 29 -10.12 -15.80 -18.18
CA GLU A 29 -10.77 -15.55 -19.48
C GLU A 29 -9.88 -14.70 -20.40
N THR A 30 -9.25 -13.65 -19.86
CA THR A 30 -8.45 -12.70 -20.64
C THR A 30 -6.95 -12.96 -20.54
N GLY A 31 -6.51 -13.76 -19.56
CA GLY A 31 -5.10 -13.99 -19.26
C GLY A 31 -4.39 -12.77 -18.66
N VAL A 32 -5.13 -11.69 -18.35
CA VAL A 32 -4.59 -10.47 -17.76
C VAL A 32 -4.43 -10.67 -16.26
N CYS A 33 -3.26 -10.28 -15.73
CA CYS A 33 -2.98 -10.25 -14.30
C CYS A 33 -2.82 -8.81 -13.81
N GLU A 34 -3.43 -8.52 -12.68
CA GLU A 34 -3.39 -7.22 -12.01
C GLU A 34 -2.77 -7.38 -10.63
N LEU A 35 -1.97 -6.39 -10.24
CA LEU A 35 -1.42 -6.28 -8.89
C LEU A 35 -2.32 -5.36 -8.07
N ILE A 36 -2.84 -5.88 -6.96
CA ILE A 36 -3.74 -5.13 -6.07
C ILE A 36 -3.03 -4.90 -4.74
N ASN A 37 -2.87 -3.64 -4.36
CA ASN A 37 -2.37 -3.25 -3.04
C ASN A 37 -3.49 -2.62 -2.20
N VAL A 38 -3.41 -2.81 -0.89
CA VAL A 38 -4.26 -2.19 0.10
C VAL A 38 -3.66 -0.87 0.55
N GLY A 39 -4.48 0.19 0.55
CA GLY A 39 -4.08 1.49 1.09
C GLY A 39 -4.34 1.64 2.59
N VAL A 40 -3.65 2.60 3.20
CA VAL A 40 -3.74 2.91 4.65
C VAL A 40 -5.16 3.18 5.17
N SER A 41 -6.06 3.71 4.34
CA SER A 41 -7.46 3.95 4.74
C SER A 41 -8.18 2.63 5.01
N LEU A 42 -7.97 1.61 4.18
CA LEU A 42 -8.59 0.30 4.34
C LEU A 42 -7.97 -0.48 5.51
N MET A 43 -6.66 -0.33 5.74
CA MET A 43 -6.00 -0.82 6.95
C MET A 43 -6.66 -0.24 8.22
N LYS A 44 -6.84 1.08 8.29
CA LYS A 44 -7.52 1.75 9.41
C LYS A 44 -8.96 1.24 9.60
N TRP A 45 -9.72 1.16 8.52
CA TRP A 45 -11.10 0.66 8.54
C TRP A 45 -11.25 -0.80 8.97
N THR A 46 -10.23 -1.62 8.76
CA THR A 46 -10.24 -3.04 9.14
C THR A 46 -9.57 -3.31 10.49
N GLY A 47 -9.09 -2.28 11.20
CA GLY A 47 -8.37 -2.48 12.45
C GLY A 47 -7.11 -3.31 12.28
N ASP A 48 -6.36 -3.03 11.21
CA ASP A 48 -5.10 -3.67 10.83
C ASP A 48 -5.20 -5.15 10.42
N VAL A 49 -6.41 -5.68 10.20
CA VAL A 49 -6.60 -7.01 9.59
C VAL A 49 -6.03 -7.05 8.17
N LEU A 50 -6.23 -5.98 7.39
CA LEU A 50 -5.56 -5.79 6.11
C LEU A 50 -4.39 -4.83 6.29
N HIS A 51 -3.23 -5.19 5.77
CA HIS A 51 -2.01 -4.40 5.93
C HIS A 51 -1.66 -3.63 4.65
N SER A 52 -1.34 -2.34 4.81
CA SER A 52 -0.84 -1.51 3.71
C SER A 52 0.67 -1.70 3.58
N ALA A 53 1.11 -2.46 2.56
CA ALA A 53 2.53 -2.72 2.34
C ALA A 53 3.23 -1.55 1.63
N PHE A 54 4.44 -1.22 2.10
CA PHE A 54 5.35 -0.34 1.37
C PHE A 54 5.81 -1.05 0.09
N HIS A 55 5.87 -0.29 -0.99
CA HIS A 55 6.38 -0.78 -2.25
C HIS A 55 7.24 0.29 -2.91
N ARG A 56 8.24 -0.17 -3.67
CA ARG A 56 9.08 0.70 -4.49
C ARG A 56 9.31 0.06 -5.85
N VAL A 57 9.57 0.91 -6.84
CA VAL A 57 10.06 0.48 -8.14
C VAL A 57 11.57 0.68 -8.14
N VAL A 58 12.34 -0.38 -8.39
CA VAL A 58 13.80 -0.34 -8.49
C VAL A 58 14.26 -0.36 -9.97
N THR A 59 15.56 -0.34 -10.20
CA THR A 59 16.09 -0.57 -11.55
C THR A 59 15.90 -2.03 -11.95
N ALA A 60 15.39 -2.27 -13.16
CA ALA A 60 15.24 -3.63 -13.68
C ALA A 60 16.63 -4.30 -13.82
N PRO A 61 16.75 -5.61 -13.53
CA PRO A 61 18.01 -6.31 -13.67
C PRO A 61 18.33 -6.65 -15.14
N GLY A 62 19.62 -6.74 -15.47
CA GLY A 62 20.11 -7.23 -16.76
C GLY A 62 19.59 -6.44 -17.97
N GLU A 63 19.34 -7.15 -19.07
CA GLU A 63 18.91 -6.53 -20.34
C GLU A 63 17.55 -5.80 -20.26
N GLN A 64 16.73 -6.12 -19.25
CA GLN A 64 15.47 -5.40 -19.04
C GLN A 64 15.68 -3.94 -18.60
N ALA A 65 16.86 -3.60 -18.07
CA ALA A 65 17.24 -2.23 -17.74
C ALA A 65 17.28 -1.31 -18.98
N ASN A 66 17.48 -1.89 -20.17
CA ASN A 66 17.69 -1.17 -21.42
C ASN A 66 16.37 -0.88 -22.16
N VAL A 67 15.23 -1.26 -21.60
CA VAL A 67 13.91 -1.11 -22.23
C VAL A 67 13.04 -0.19 -21.39
N ALA A 68 12.31 0.71 -22.06
CA ALA A 68 11.36 1.59 -21.39
C ALA A 68 10.23 0.78 -20.73
N ARG A 69 10.00 1.03 -19.43
CA ARG A 69 8.91 0.42 -18.68
C ARG A 69 7.70 1.34 -18.68
N GLN A 70 6.52 0.77 -18.95
CA GLN A 70 5.23 1.44 -18.78
C GLN A 70 4.39 0.68 -17.76
N SER A 71 3.69 1.41 -16.90
CA SER A 71 2.72 0.85 -15.96
C SER A 71 1.60 1.84 -15.74
N VAL A 72 0.39 1.33 -15.52
CA VAL A 72 -0.78 2.12 -15.14
C VAL A 72 -1.13 1.76 -13.71
N ALA A 73 -1.24 2.76 -12.85
CA ALA A 73 -1.73 2.59 -11.48
C ALA A 73 -3.11 3.23 -11.37
N LEU A 74 -4.11 2.42 -11.05
CA LEU A 74 -5.45 2.91 -10.74
C LEU A 74 -5.59 3.04 -9.21
N LEU A 75 -5.77 4.27 -8.74
CA LEU A 75 -5.90 4.55 -7.31
C LEU A 75 -7.36 4.79 -6.96
N THR A 76 -7.99 3.82 -6.28
CA THR A 76 -9.31 4.02 -5.68
C THR A 76 -9.17 4.78 -4.36
N ARG A 77 -9.87 5.90 -4.22
CA ARG A 77 -9.86 6.72 -3.02
C ARG A 77 -11.22 6.68 -2.32
N PRO A 78 -11.27 6.64 -0.99
CA PRO A 78 -12.51 6.84 -0.25
C PRO A 78 -13.16 8.18 -0.57
N HIS A 79 -14.48 8.24 -0.43
CA HIS A 79 -15.22 9.49 -0.57
C HIS A 79 -14.76 10.50 0.48
N ARG A 80 -14.56 11.76 0.06
CA ARG A 80 -13.93 12.82 0.88
C ARG A 80 -14.61 13.06 2.23
N THR A 81 -15.93 12.94 2.27
CA THR A 81 -16.77 13.14 3.47
C THR A 81 -17.12 11.84 4.17
N GLY A 82 -16.55 10.71 3.75
CA GLY A 82 -16.72 9.43 4.41
C GLY A 82 -16.12 9.44 5.82
N THR A 83 -16.52 8.45 6.63
CA THR A 83 -16.00 8.27 7.99
C THR A 83 -14.72 7.44 8.01
N MET A 84 -13.84 7.72 8.98
CA MET A 84 -12.69 6.87 9.32
C MET A 84 -12.98 5.88 10.46
N HIS A 85 -14.25 5.70 10.82
CA HIS A 85 -14.70 4.69 11.77
C HIS A 85 -14.38 3.28 11.27
N ARG A 86 -14.03 2.39 12.20
CA ARG A 86 -13.86 0.96 11.87
C ARG A 86 -15.14 0.42 11.26
N LEU A 87 -15.00 -0.38 10.19
CA LEU A 87 -16.13 -1.05 9.56
C LEU A 87 -16.82 -1.95 10.57
N LYS A 88 -18.15 -1.89 10.58
CA LYS A 88 -19.00 -2.69 11.45
C LYS A 88 -19.50 -3.93 10.68
N GLU A 89 -20.13 -4.84 11.41
CA GLU A 89 -20.88 -5.98 10.82
C GLU A 89 -20.02 -6.96 10.01
N SER A 90 -18.73 -7.06 10.34
CA SER A 90 -17.84 -8.09 9.79
C SER A 90 -17.52 -9.14 10.84
N ALA A 91 -17.56 -10.41 10.44
CA ALA A 91 -17.15 -11.52 11.30
C ALA A 91 -15.63 -11.58 11.54
N VAL A 92 -14.85 -10.86 10.72
CA VAL A 92 -13.37 -10.91 10.74
C VAL A 92 -12.75 -9.63 11.30
N ILE A 93 -13.41 -8.47 11.12
CA ILE A 93 -12.90 -7.20 11.62
C ILE A 93 -13.22 -7.09 13.12
N PRO A 94 -12.20 -6.97 13.99
CA PRO A 94 -12.42 -6.93 15.43
C PRO A 94 -13.13 -5.64 15.85
N LEU A 95 -14.00 -5.75 16.85
CA LEU A 95 -14.56 -4.57 17.52
C LEU A 95 -13.45 -3.69 18.12
N LEU A 96 -13.78 -2.43 18.41
CA LEU A 96 -12.88 -1.56 19.15
C LEU A 96 -12.53 -2.19 20.49
N ARG A 97 -11.24 -2.12 20.86
CA ARG A 97 -10.78 -2.58 22.17
C ARG A 97 -11.33 -1.66 23.27
N GLU A 98 -11.36 -2.14 24.50
CA GLU A 98 -11.73 -1.30 25.64
C GLU A 98 -10.82 -0.06 25.71
N GLY A 99 -11.41 1.13 25.78
CA GLY A 99 -10.71 2.40 25.75
C GLY A 99 -10.29 2.90 24.36
N GLU A 100 -10.45 2.10 23.30
CA GLU A 100 -10.22 2.53 21.92
C GLU A 100 -11.43 3.34 21.42
N VAL A 101 -11.18 4.54 20.89
CA VAL A 101 -12.20 5.39 20.28
C VAL A 101 -12.03 5.46 18.77
N ASN A 102 -13.16 5.58 18.07
CA ASN A 102 -13.15 5.83 16.64
C ASN A 102 -12.54 7.20 16.32
N ASP A 103 -12.10 7.33 15.07
CA ASP A 103 -11.59 8.59 14.53
C ASP A 103 -12.74 9.36 13.86
N ASP A 104 -13.22 10.42 14.50
CA ASP A 104 -14.39 11.18 14.05
C ASP A 104 -14.12 12.14 12.90
N ARG A 105 -12.86 12.23 12.44
CA ARG A 105 -12.51 13.01 11.26
C ARG A 105 -13.12 12.39 10.00
N SER A 106 -13.50 13.26 9.07
CA SER A 106 -13.76 12.81 7.71
C SER A 106 -12.48 12.23 7.08
N VAL A 107 -12.64 11.41 6.05
CA VAL A 107 -11.54 10.87 5.24
C VAL A 107 -10.54 11.98 4.85
N SER A 108 -11.04 13.13 4.38
CA SER A 108 -10.16 14.21 3.92
C SER A 108 -9.34 14.81 5.05
N GLU A 109 -9.98 15.11 6.18
CA GLU A 109 -9.30 15.67 7.36
C GLU A 109 -8.29 14.69 7.95
N TRP A 110 -8.64 13.40 7.99
CA TRP A 110 -7.75 12.35 8.45
C TRP A 110 -6.52 12.20 7.56
N MET A 111 -6.71 12.22 6.24
CA MET A 111 -5.61 12.09 5.28
C MET A 111 -4.66 13.29 5.38
N ILE A 112 -5.19 14.51 5.49
CA ILE A 112 -4.38 15.72 5.71
C ILE A 112 -3.59 15.58 7.02
N TRP A 113 -4.24 15.16 8.10
CA TRP A 113 -3.56 14.96 9.38
C TRP A 113 -2.43 13.92 9.30
N LYS A 114 -2.64 12.79 8.62
CA LYS A 114 -1.59 11.77 8.41
C LYS A 114 -0.38 12.32 7.66
N ILE A 115 -0.62 13.15 6.64
CA ILE A 115 0.44 13.83 5.88
C ILE A 115 1.18 14.83 6.77
N THR A 116 0.45 15.70 7.49
CA THR A 116 1.04 16.71 8.38
C THR A 116 1.86 16.08 9.51
N LYS A 117 1.47 14.89 10.00
CA LYS A 117 2.24 14.14 11.01
C LYS A 117 3.48 13.43 10.46
N GLY A 118 3.70 13.44 9.14
CA GLY A 118 4.79 12.71 8.50
C GLY A 118 4.62 11.19 8.56
N GLU A 119 3.43 10.71 8.90
CA GLU A 119 3.12 9.27 9.01
C GLU A 119 2.72 8.68 7.66
N LEU A 120 2.38 9.52 6.68
CA LEU A 120 2.31 9.13 5.28
C LEU A 120 3.60 9.60 4.59
N ARG A 121 4.62 8.73 4.59
CA ARG A 121 5.90 9.03 3.93
C ARG A 121 5.78 8.78 2.44
N VAL A 122 5.74 9.84 1.65
CA VAL A 122 6.05 9.77 0.22
C VAL A 122 7.56 9.93 0.12
N GLN A 123 8.31 8.84 0.11
CA GLN A 123 9.74 8.91 -0.16
C GLN A 123 9.91 9.17 -1.66
N THR A 124 10.28 10.38 -2.04
CA THR A 124 10.71 10.68 -3.41
C THR A 124 12.16 10.23 -3.56
N ALA A 125 12.57 9.87 -4.78
CA ALA A 125 13.93 9.41 -5.06
C ALA A 125 15.02 10.44 -4.67
N GLU A 126 14.67 11.72 -4.52
CA GLU A 126 15.57 12.82 -4.17
C GLU A 126 16.00 12.81 -2.70
N GLU A 127 15.18 12.30 -1.77
CA GLU A 127 15.53 12.27 -0.34
C GLU A 127 16.70 11.32 -0.03
N LYS A 128 17.01 10.39 -0.94
CA LYS A 128 18.10 9.42 -0.77
C LYS A 128 19.50 10.00 -1.03
N GLN A 129 19.61 11.16 -1.71
CA GLN A 129 20.93 11.78 -1.94
C GLN A 129 21.46 12.56 -0.73
N VAL A 130 20.60 13.05 0.15
CA VAL A 130 21.03 13.88 1.30
C VAL A 130 21.56 13.02 2.47
N ALA A 131 21.08 11.78 2.61
CA ALA A 131 21.46 10.91 3.72
C ALA A 131 22.80 10.15 3.53
N VAL A 132 23.47 10.30 2.37
CA VAL A 132 24.73 9.58 2.07
C VAL A 132 25.97 10.49 2.23
N THR A 133 25.78 11.78 2.52
CA THR A 133 26.88 12.75 2.71
C THR A 133 26.87 13.41 4.09
N GLY A 134 26.43 12.70 5.13
CA GLY A 134 26.50 13.12 6.54
C GLY A 134 27.38 12.21 7.36
#